data_AF-A0A3D2V2S1-F1
#
_entry.id   AF-A0A3D2V2S1-F1
#
_cell.length_a   1.000
_cell.length_b   1.000
_cell.length_c   1.000
_cell.angle_alpha   90.00
_cell.angle_beta   90.00
_cell.angle_gamma   90.00
#
_symmetry.space_group_name_H-M   'P 1'
#
loop_
_entity.id
_entity.type
_entity.pdbx_description
1 polymer ?
#
loop_
_entity_poly.entity_id
_entity_poly.type
_entity_poly.pdbx_seq_one_letter_code
_entity_poly.pdbx_strand_id
1 'polypeptide(L)'
;MDLSSHKAMLQGGKNGAVITPKHANLSRLVRVLNGDAKPAMPPEDNAAPNDSEKELLARWVSQGAIGPDGNEPPITLVTPKIELKGEPTVPINTVAVSPDNKLIAAGSYGEVVVYDRSELKPLLSLGGIPGAVNSVVFSTDGQWLVTGAGETGVSGNVRVYNVADGVLLKEITGHRDAVYSVAISADKKQIASGGYDKQIILWSTEE
;
A
#
# COMPACT_ATOMS: atom_id res chain seq x y z
N MET A 1 25.54 -5.92 7.26
CA MET A 1 24.28 -6.24 6.55
C MET A 1 24.25 -7.74 6.39
N ASP A 2 23.24 -8.43 6.93
CA ASP A 2 23.14 -9.88 6.82
C ASP A 2 22.70 -10.26 5.40
N LEU A 3 23.67 -10.59 4.55
CA LEU A 3 23.47 -11.03 3.17
C LEU A 3 23.08 -12.51 3.08
N SER A 4 22.78 -13.17 4.20
CA SER A 4 22.43 -14.60 4.22
C SER A 4 21.06 -14.93 3.64
N SER A 5 20.24 -13.93 3.26
CA SER A 5 18.91 -14.16 2.70
C SER A 5 18.69 -13.55 1.32
N HIS A 6 18.10 -14.35 0.43
CA HIS A 6 17.72 -13.96 -0.94
C HIS A 6 16.81 -12.72 -0.99
N LYS A 7 15.95 -12.57 0.02
CA LYS A 7 15.05 -11.42 0.17
C LYS A 7 15.80 -10.12 0.47
N ALA A 8 16.88 -10.18 1.26
CA ALA A 8 17.73 -9.02 1.52
C ALA A 8 18.49 -8.55 0.27
N MET A 9 18.74 -9.45 -0.69
CA MET A 9 19.44 -9.13 -1.94
C MET A 9 18.54 -8.58 -3.05
N LEU A 10 17.27 -9.02 -3.13
CA LEU A 10 16.34 -8.62 -4.19
C LEU A 10 15.63 -7.29 -3.95
N GLN A 11 15.57 -6.81 -2.71
CA GLN A 11 14.72 -5.69 -2.32
C GLN A 11 15.28 -4.32 -2.70
N GLY A 12 16.09 -4.24 -3.77
CA GLY A 12 16.53 -2.99 -4.38
C GLY A 12 15.39 -1.98 -4.29
N GLY A 13 15.60 -0.92 -3.50
CA GLY A 13 14.51 -0.07 -3.00
C GLY A 13 13.77 0.65 -4.13
N LYS A 14 12.97 1.66 -3.80
CA LYS A 14 12.18 2.44 -4.77
C LYS A 14 12.98 2.99 -5.98
N ASN A 15 14.32 3.04 -5.89
CA ASN A 15 15.28 3.39 -6.94
C ASN A 15 16.42 2.35 -7.15
N GLY A 16 16.30 1.14 -6.59
CA GLY A 16 17.34 0.11 -6.56
C GLY A 16 17.50 -0.64 -7.88
N ALA A 17 18.70 -1.17 -8.13
CA ALA A 17 19.04 -1.81 -9.39
C ALA A 17 18.26 -3.13 -9.59
N VAL A 18 17.58 -3.26 -10.73
CA VAL A 18 17.05 -4.54 -11.20
C VAL A 18 18.23 -5.39 -11.67
N ILE A 19 18.45 -6.55 -11.04
CA ILE A 19 19.37 -7.57 -11.54
C ILE A 19 18.59 -8.39 -12.57
N THR A 20 18.83 -8.15 -13.85
CA THR A 20 18.31 -9.01 -14.92
C THR A 20 19.25 -10.21 -15.11
N PRO A 21 18.74 -11.45 -14.99
CA PRO A 21 19.55 -12.65 -15.25
C PRO A 21 20.23 -12.60 -16.63
N LYS A 22 21.46 -13.10 -16.72
CA LYS A 22 22.25 -13.27 -17.96
C LYS A 22 22.75 -12.00 -18.66
N HIS A 23 22.49 -10.81 -18.12
CA HIS A 23 22.90 -9.54 -18.72
C HIS A 23 23.76 -8.70 -17.75
N ALA A 24 24.86 -9.31 -17.25
CA ALA A 24 25.73 -8.71 -16.23
C ALA A 24 26.29 -7.33 -16.62
N ASN A 25 26.56 -7.11 -17.91
CA ASN A 25 27.00 -5.83 -18.46
C ASN A 25 25.94 -4.71 -18.39
N LEU A 26 24.65 -5.08 -18.33
CA LEU A 26 23.54 -4.14 -18.15
C LEU A 26 23.21 -3.89 -16.67
N SER A 27 23.74 -4.71 -15.77
CA SER A 27 23.53 -4.56 -14.33
C SER A 27 24.17 -3.26 -13.84
N ARG A 28 23.32 -2.35 -13.32
CA ARG A 28 23.79 -1.12 -12.69
C ARG A 28 24.69 -1.41 -11.49
N LEU A 29 24.48 -2.52 -10.78
CA LEU A 29 25.33 -2.94 -9.67
C LEU A 29 26.77 -3.20 -10.15
N VAL A 30 26.94 -3.95 -11.24
CA VAL A 30 28.27 -4.25 -11.81
C VAL A 30 28.95 -2.98 -12.32
N ARG A 31 28.18 -2.09 -12.98
CA ARG A 31 28.69 -0.78 -13.43
C ARG A 31 29.13 0.12 -12.27
N VAL A 32 28.45 0.07 -11.13
CA VAL A 32 28.86 0.80 -9.92
C VAL A 32 30.16 0.25 -9.34
N LEU A 33 30.31 -1.08 -9.28
CA LEU A 33 31.52 -1.74 -8.76
C LEU A 33 32.77 -1.45 -9.61
N ASN A 34 32.59 -1.26 -10.92
CA ASN A 34 33.67 -0.93 -11.87
C ASN A 34 33.93 0.57 -12.02
N GLY A 35 33.15 1.43 -11.37
CA GLY A 35 33.28 2.90 -11.45
C GLY A 35 32.55 3.57 -12.64
N ASP A 36 31.84 2.79 -13.47
CA ASP A 36 31.09 3.26 -14.65
C ASP A 36 29.70 3.86 -14.32
N ALA A 37 29.28 3.82 -13.05
CA ALA A 37 28.03 4.41 -12.56
C ALA A 37 28.13 4.82 -11.08
N LYS A 38 27.42 5.87 -10.67
CA LYS A 38 27.33 6.27 -9.25
C LYS A 38 26.27 5.44 -8.50
N PRO A 39 26.56 4.95 -7.28
CA PRO A 39 25.56 4.27 -6.46
C PRO A 39 24.37 5.19 -6.17
N ALA A 40 23.15 4.66 -6.14
CA ALA A 40 21.98 5.36 -5.61
C ALA A 40 21.59 4.74 -4.27
N MET A 41 22.40 5.04 -3.24
CA MET A 41 22.46 4.41 -1.89
C MET A 41 23.20 3.05 -1.87
N PRO A 42 23.96 2.72 -0.79
CA PRO A 42 23.58 2.70 0.65
C PRO A 42 24.22 3.87 1.47
N PRO A 43 24.09 3.95 2.83
CA PRO A 43 24.62 5.06 3.65
C PRO A 43 26.12 5.29 3.41
N GLU A 44 26.59 6.52 3.62
CA GLU A 44 27.99 6.94 3.41
C GLU A 44 29.01 6.12 4.22
N ASP A 45 28.54 5.32 5.19
CA ASP A 45 29.36 4.60 6.18
C ASP A 45 29.67 3.13 5.80
N ASN A 46 29.27 2.65 4.62
CA ASN A 46 29.63 1.30 4.19
C ASN A 46 31.05 1.25 3.60
N ALA A 47 31.87 0.31 4.09
CA ALA A 47 33.17 0.03 3.49
C ALA A 47 33.00 -0.40 2.02
N ALA A 48 33.87 0.09 1.14
CA ALA A 48 33.90 -0.33 -0.25
C ALA A 48 34.21 -1.85 -0.33
N PRO A 49 33.50 -2.63 -1.16
CA PRO A 49 33.76 -4.05 -1.30
C PRO A 49 35.18 -4.29 -1.83
N ASN A 50 35.84 -5.30 -1.28
CA ASN A 50 37.18 -5.72 -1.72
C ASN A 50 37.13 -6.46 -3.06
N ASP A 51 38.28 -6.70 -3.67
CA ASP A 51 38.34 -7.26 -5.03
C ASP A 51 37.80 -8.69 -5.12
N SER A 52 37.93 -9.50 -4.05
CA SER A 52 37.34 -10.84 -3.99
C SER A 52 35.81 -10.79 -3.91
N GLU A 53 35.25 -9.81 -3.20
CA GLU A 53 33.80 -9.59 -3.14
C GLU A 53 33.23 -9.13 -4.50
N LYS A 54 33.96 -8.26 -5.21
CA LYS A 54 33.59 -7.83 -6.56
C LYS A 54 33.61 -9.01 -7.54
N GLU A 55 34.64 -9.84 -7.48
CA GLU A 55 34.79 -11.02 -8.35
C GLU A 55 33.70 -12.06 -8.09
N LEU A 56 33.37 -12.30 -6.83
CA LEU A 56 32.26 -13.18 -6.43
C LEU A 56 30.92 -12.69 -6.97
N LEU A 57 30.63 -11.39 -6.85
CA LEU A 57 29.40 -10.76 -7.35
C LEU A 57 29.30 -10.85 -8.89
N ALA A 58 30.39 -10.58 -9.61
CA ALA A 58 30.43 -10.68 -11.06
C ALA A 58 30.20 -12.13 -11.55
N ARG A 59 30.83 -13.10 -10.88
CA ARG A 59 30.63 -14.52 -11.15
C ARG A 59 29.18 -14.95 -10.87
N TRP A 60 28.59 -14.47 -9.79
CA TRP A 60 27.21 -14.81 -9.44
C TRP A 60 26.19 -14.24 -10.44
N VAL A 61 26.33 -12.97 -10.85
CA VAL A 61 25.45 -12.35 -11.84
C VAL A 61 25.60 -13.01 -13.22
N SER A 62 26.83 -13.36 -13.62
CA SER A 62 27.07 -14.06 -14.90
C SER A 62 26.50 -15.47 -14.94
N GLN A 63 26.37 -16.14 -13.80
CA GLN A 63 25.70 -17.44 -13.66
C GLN A 63 24.16 -17.34 -13.63
N GLY A 64 23.59 -16.16 -13.88
CA GLY A 64 22.15 -15.96 -13.97
C GLY A 64 21.50 -15.56 -12.66
N ALA A 65 22.27 -15.14 -11.65
CA ALA A 65 21.77 -14.84 -10.30
C ALA A 65 21.03 -16.03 -9.64
N ILE A 66 21.36 -17.24 -10.10
CA ILE A 66 20.90 -18.51 -9.54
C ILE A 66 21.58 -18.68 -8.18
N GLY A 67 20.88 -19.24 -7.18
CA GLY A 67 21.45 -19.43 -5.84
C GLY A 67 22.80 -20.19 -5.87
N PRO A 68 23.62 -20.11 -4.81
CA PRO A 68 24.89 -20.84 -4.73
C PRO A 68 24.76 -22.38 -4.87
N ASP A 69 23.53 -22.90 -4.77
CA ASP A 69 23.14 -24.29 -4.99
C ASP A 69 22.75 -24.63 -6.44
N GLY A 70 22.78 -23.65 -7.37
CA GLY A 70 22.51 -23.87 -8.79
C GLY A 70 21.03 -24.05 -9.15
N ASN A 71 20.11 -23.85 -8.19
CA ASN A 71 18.68 -23.92 -8.42
C ASN A 71 18.08 -22.53 -8.58
N GLU A 72 17.22 -22.36 -9.59
CA GLU A 72 16.29 -21.23 -9.58
C GLU A 72 15.36 -21.43 -8.38
N PRO A 73 15.24 -20.46 -7.45
CA PRO A 73 14.24 -20.56 -6.41
C PRO A 73 12.89 -20.76 -7.11
N PRO A 74 12.09 -21.77 -6.72
CA PRO A 74 10.84 -22.04 -7.40
C PRO A 74 10.04 -20.74 -7.43
N ILE A 75 9.66 -20.29 -8.63
CA ILE A 75 8.70 -19.20 -8.79
C ILE A 75 7.43 -19.69 -8.14
N THR A 76 7.29 -19.38 -6.86
CA THR A 76 6.06 -19.66 -6.14
C THR A 76 5.13 -18.54 -6.58
N LEU A 77 4.34 -18.82 -7.62
CA LEU A 77 3.10 -18.08 -7.81
C LEU A 77 2.31 -18.32 -6.51
N VAL A 78 2.42 -17.36 -5.59
CA VAL A 78 1.48 -17.25 -4.49
C VAL A 78 0.19 -16.84 -5.17
N THR A 79 -0.57 -17.83 -5.66
CA THR A 79 -1.94 -17.61 -6.08
C THR A 79 -2.61 -17.03 -4.83
N PRO A 80 -3.01 -15.74 -4.83
CA PRO A 80 -3.69 -15.21 -3.68
C PRO A 80 -4.86 -16.14 -3.39
N LYS A 81 -5.04 -16.51 -2.13
CA LYS A 81 -6.30 -17.12 -1.72
C LYS A 81 -7.38 -16.07 -1.94
N ILE A 82 -8.00 -16.10 -3.12
CA ILE A 82 -9.20 -15.33 -3.42
C ILE A 82 -10.33 -16.10 -2.74
N GLU A 83 -10.52 -15.87 -1.44
CA GLU A 83 -11.68 -16.38 -0.73
C GLU A 83 -12.86 -15.46 -1.05
N LEU A 84 -13.65 -15.84 -2.05
CA LEU A 84 -15.00 -15.31 -2.22
C LEU A 84 -15.82 -15.82 -1.03
N LYS A 85 -15.85 -15.05 0.07
CA LYS A 85 -16.68 -15.38 1.24
C LYS A 85 -18.14 -15.08 0.91
N GLY A 86 -18.79 -16.05 0.25
CA GLY A 86 -20.18 -15.95 -0.22
C GLY A 86 -20.31 -15.27 -1.57
N GLU A 87 -21.55 -15.17 -2.08
CA GLU A 87 -21.84 -14.36 -3.27
C GLU A 87 -21.91 -12.88 -2.85
N PRO A 88 -20.99 -12.01 -3.33
CA PRO A 88 -21.09 -10.58 -3.08
C PRO A 88 -22.34 -10.07 -3.80
N THR A 89 -23.39 -9.74 -3.06
CA THR A 89 -24.63 -9.19 -3.63
C THR A 89 -24.49 -7.71 -4.00
N VAL A 90 -23.43 -7.05 -3.52
CA VAL A 90 -23.13 -5.63 -3.75
C VAL A 90 -21.65 -5.47 -4.12
N PRO A 91 -21.31 -4.70 -5.17
CA PRO A 91 -19.93 -4.42 -5.53
C PRO A 91 -19.14 -3.76 -4.38
N ILE A 92 -17.88 -4.19 -4.22
CA ILE A 92 -16.91 -3.49 -3.38
C ILE A 92 -16.22 -2.44 -4.25
N ASN A 93 -16.42 -1.17 -3.92
CA ASN A 93 -15.90 -0.04 -4.70
C ASN A 93 -14.53 0.41 -4.19
N THR A 94 -14.20 0.14 -2.93
CA THR A 94 -12.97 0.62 -2.30
C THR A 94 -12.48 -0.32 -1.21
N VAL A 95 -11.17 -0.36 -1.02
CA VAL A 95 -10.52 -1.12 0.05
C VAL A 95 -9.35 -0.35 0.65
N ALA A 96 -9.10 -0.53 1.94
CA ALA A 96 -7.92 0.01 2.62
C ALA A 96 -7.34 -0.99 3.61
N VAL A 97 -6.02 -0.91 3.82
CA VAL A 97 -5.30 -1.67 4.85
C VAL A 97 -4.89 -0.72 5.95
N SER A 98 -5.12 -1.13 7.20
CA SER A 98 -4.67 -0.38 8.38
C SER A 98 -3.14 -0.27 8.46
N PRO A 99 -2.59 0.79 9.09
CA PRO A 99 -1.14 0.99 9.18
C PRO A 99 -0.38 -0.15 9.88
N ASP A 100 -1.02 -0.82 10.85
CA ASP A 100 -0.44 -1.96 11.55
C ASP A 100 -0.58 -3.30 10.80
N ASN A 101 -1.16 -3.27 9.60
CA ASN A 101 -1.41 -4.41 8.71
C ASN A 101 -2.31 -5.51 9.30
N LYS A 102 -3.13 -5.21 10.32
CA LYS A 102 -4.03 -6.20 10.94
C LYS A 102 -5.46 -6.13 10.42
N LEU A 103 -5.91 -4.98 9.96
CA LEU A 103 -7.28 -4.75 9.49
C LEU A 103 -7.33 -4.43 8.00
N ILE A 104 -8.41 -4.86 7.36
CA ILE A 104 -8.84 -4.44 6.02
C ILE A 104 -10.22 -3.78 6.15
N ALA A 105 -10.42 -2.62 5.56
CA ALA A 105 -11.74 -2.03 5.36
C ALA A 105 -12.17 -2.23 3.90
N ALA A 106 -13.43 -2.60 3.68
CA ALA A 106 -14.03 -2.71 2.36
C ALA A 106 -15.33 -1.89 2.31
N GLY A 107 -15.41 -0.95 1.38
CA GLY A 107 -16.59 -0.09 1.19
C GLY A 107 -17.45 -0.57 0.03
N SER A 108 -18.75 -0.68 0.28
CA SER A 108 -19.79 -1.05 -0.68
C SER A 108 -20.88 0.02 -0.70
N TYR A 109 -22.04 -0.29 -1.28
CA TYR A 109 -23.20 0.61 -1.19
C TYR A 109 -23.77 0.63 0.23
N GLY A 110 -23.74 1.80 0.87
CA GLY A 110 -24.37 2.03 2.17
C GLY A 110 -23.59 1.54 3.40
N GLU A 111 -22.47 0.86 3.20
CA GLU A 111 -21.75 0.16 4.26
C GLU A 111 -20.24 0.15 4.04
N VAL A 112 -19.50 0.18 5.15
CA VAL A 112 -18.10 -0.27 5.21
C VAL A 112 -17.98 -1.41 6.20
N VAL A 113 -17.38 -2.52 5.77
CA VAL A 113 -17.07 -3.65 6.66
C VAL A 113 -15.56 -3.69 6.91
N VAL A 114 -15.19 -3.80 8.18
CA VAL A 114 -13.79 -3.98 8.61
C VAL A 114 -13.58 -5.44 8.99
N TYR A 115 -12.51 -6.02 8.47
CA TYR A 115 -12.13 -7.42 8.64
C TYR A 115 -10.80 -7.54 9.37
N ASP A 116 -10.66 -8.61 10.15
CA ASP A 116 -9.34 -9.13 10.51
C ASP A 116 -8.64 -9.62 9.23
N ARG A 117 -7.42 -9.16 8.97
CA ARG A 117 -6.69 -9.47 7.74
C ARG A 117 -6.17 -10.91 7.69
N SER A 118 -5.90 -11.52 8.84
CA SER A 118 -5.36 -12.88 8.90
C SER A 118 -6.43 -13.94 8.62
N GLU A 119 -7.65 -13.69 9.10
CA GLU A 119 -8.76 -14.63 8.97
C GLU A 119 -9.82 -14.18 7.95
N LEU A 120 -9.76 -12.94 7.46
CA LEU A 120 -10.81 -12.27 6.68
C LEU A 120 -12.19 -12.33 7.38
N LYS A 121 -12.18 -12.30 8.71
CA LYS A 121 -13.41 -12.36 9.52
C LYS A 121 -13.94 -10.94 9.73
N PRO A 122 -15.23 -10.67 9.48
CA PRO A 122 -15.79 -9.35 9.76
C PRO A 122 -15.74 -9.07 11.26
N LEU A 123 -15.18 -7.93 11.63
CA LEU A 123 -15.06 -7.44 13.00
C LEU A 123 -16.05 -6.32 13.29
N LEU A 124 -16.29 -5.46 12.30
CA LEU A 124 -17.12 -4.26 12.45
C LEU A 124 -17.85 -3.98 11.13
N SER A 125 -19.11 -3.55 11.23
CA SER A 125 -19.92 -3.07 10.12
C SER A 125 -20.36 -1.63 10.42
N LEU A 126 -20.07 -0.73 9.49
CA LEU A 126 -20.35 0.70 9.55
C LEU A 126 -21.45 1.02 8.53
N GLY A 127 -22.70 0.86 8.95
CA GLY A 127 -23.87 1.04 8.11
C GLY A 127 -24.44 2.47 8.10
N GLY A 128 -25.49 2.66 7.31
CA GLY A 128 -26.23 3.92 7.23
C GLY A 128 -25.50 5.02 6.48
N ILE A 129 -24.52 4.67 5.63
CA ILE A 129 -23.80 5.61 4.78
C ILE A 129 -24.69 5.96 3.58
N PRO A 130 -24.91 7.24 3.23
CA PRO A 130 -25.71 7.57 2.05
C PRO A 130 -24.98 7.21 0.75
N GLY A 131 -25.56 6.32 -0.05
CA GLY A 131 -25.08 5.99 -1.39
C GLY A 131 -23.84 5.08 -1.42
N ALA A 132 -23.09 5.15 -2.52
CA ALA A 132 -21.90 4.34 -2.74
C ALA A 132 -20.71 4.87 -1.92
N VAL A 133 -20.04 4.00 -1.17
CA VAL A 133 -18.74 4.32 -0.57
C VAL A 133 -17.67 4.20 -1.63
N ASN A 134 -17.17 5.32 -2.14
CA ASN A 134 -16.19 5.32 -3.24
C ASN A 134 -14.74 5.40 -2.73
N SER A 135 -14.53 5.81 -1.49
CA SER A 135 -13.20 5.93 -0.90
C SER A 135 -13.23 5.65 0.59
N VAL A 136 -12.25 4.88 1.06
CA VAL A 136 -12.01 4.61 2.47
C VAL A 136 -10.52 4.72 2.77
N VAL A 137 -10.15 5.37 3.87
CA VAL A 137 -8.76 5.49 4.31
C VAL A 137 -8.66 5.36 5.83
N PHE A 138 -7.58 4.73 6.30
CA PHE A 138 -7.22 4.76 7.72
C PHE A 138 -6.35 6.00 8.02
N SER A 139 -6.48 6.54 9.23
CA SER A 139 -5.46 7.45 9.75
C SER A 139 -4.12 6.75 9.96
N THR A 140 -3.03 7.53 10.03
CA THR A 140 -1.66 7.04 10.20
C THR A 140 -1.44 6.25 11.49
N ASP A 141 -2.23 6.53 12.53
CA ASP A 141 -2.24 5.80 13.80
C ASP A 141 -3.29 4.67 13.85
N GLY A 142 -4.06 4.49 12.78
CA GLY A 142 -5.09 3.46 12.66
C GLY A 142 -6.33 3.68 13.52
N GLN A 143 -6.45 4.80 14.23
CA GLN A 143 -7.58 5.06 15.14
C GLN A 143 -8.84 5.54 14.42
N TRP A 144 -8.69 6.19 13.26
CA TRP A 144 -9.81 6.71 12.47
C TRP A 144 -9.95 5.97 11.14
N LEU A 145 -11.20 5.81 10.73
CA LEU A 145 -11.57 5.44 9.38
C LEU A 145 -12.34 6.59 8.75
N VAL A 146 -11.85 7.11 7.62
CA VAL A 146 -12.50 8.18 6.87
C VAL A 146 -13.10 7.61 5.60
N THR A 147 -14.38 7.90 5.35
CA THR A 147 -15.10 7.43 4.17
C THR A 147 -15.57 8.62 3.34
N GLY A 148 -15.39 8.56 2.02
CA GLY A 148 -16.05 9.42 1.05
C GLY A 148 -17.17 8.64 0.35
N ALA A 149 -18.39 9.15 0.45
CA ALA A 149 -19.57 8.49 -0.11
C ALA A 149 -20.51 9.48 -0.80
N GLY A 150 -21.45 8.94 -1.56
CA GLY A 150 -22.58 9.67 -2.10
C GLY A 150 -23.19 8.99 -3.32
N GLU A 151 -24.23 9.61 -3.85
CA GLU A 151 -24.91 9.20 -5.07
C GLU A 151 -24.78 10.32 -6.11
N THR A 152 -24.56 9.94 -7.37
CA THR A 152 -24.34 10.94 -8.42
C THR A 152 -25.62 11.77 -8.63
N GLY A 153 -25.50 13.09 -8.56
CA GLY A 153 -26.61 14.03 -8.68
C GLY A 153 -27.46 14.22 -7.42
N VAL A 154 -27.06 13.66 -6.27
CA VAL A 154 -27.77 13.85 -4.98
C VAL A 154 -26.95 14.72 -4.03
N SER A 155 -25.97 14.11 -3.36
CA SER A 155 -25.08 14.76 -2.41
C SER A 155 -23.97 13.79 -2.02
N GLY A 156 -22.81 14.34 -1.69
CA GLY A 156 -21.71 13.58 -1.12
C GLY A 156 -21.43 13.98 0.32
N ASN A 157 -20.97 13.02 1.11
CA ASN A 157 -20.58 13.23 2.49
C ASN A 157 -19.23 12.56 2.78
N VAL A 158 -18.51 13.16 3.73
CA VAL A 158 -17.33 12.54 4.34
C VAL A 158 -17.67 12.18 5.76
N ARG A 159 -17.40 10.95 6.19
CA ARG A 159 -17.61 10.51 7.58
C ARG A 159 -16.31 10.02 8.19
N VAL A 160 -16.16 10.28 9.48
CA VAL A 160 -15.02 9.85 10.29
C VAL A 160 -15.54 8.93 11.39
N TYR A 161 -15.02 7.72 11.47
CA TYR A 161 -15.37 6.72 12.47
C TYR A 161 -14.19 6.41 13.38
N ASN A 162 -14.47 6.09 14.64
CA ASN A 162 -13.51 5.45 15.51
C ASN A 162 -13.43 3.96 15.14
N VAL A 163 -12.22 3.47 14.87
CA VAL A 163 -12.00 2.08 14.44
C VAL A 163 -12.24 1.08 15.58
N ALA A 164 -12.04 1.49 16.84
CA ALA A 164 -12.10 0.58 17.99
C ALA A 164 -13.54 0.15 18.33
N ASP A 165 -14.52 1.04 18.17
CA ASP A 165 -15.92 0.82 18.55
C ASP A 165 -16.90 1.05 17.39
N GLY A 166 -16.45 1.57 16.25
CA GLY A 166 -17.27 1.89 15.09
C GLY A 166 -18.15 3.12 15.23
N VAL A 167 -17.95 3.92 16.28
CA VAL A 167 -18.74 5.13 16.50
C VAL A 167 -18.44 6.17 15.43
N LEU A 168 -19.49 6.74 14.85
CA LEU A 168 -19.40 7.92 13.98
C LEU A 168 -18.98 9.13 14.81
N LEU A 169 -17.75 9.61 14.60
CA LEU A 169 -17.20 10.77 15.28
C LEU A 169 -17.65 12.09 14.64
N LYS A 170 -17.67 12.13 13.30
CA LYS A 170 -18.01 13.34 12.55
C LYS A 170 -18.63 13.00 11.21
N GLU A 171 -19.70 13.69 10.87
CA GLU A 171 -20.23 13.75 9.50
C GLU A 171 -19.96 15.16 8.95
N ILE A 172 -19.33 15.21 7.78
CA ILE A 172 -18.89 16.43 7.13
C ILE A 172 -19.64 16.53 5.81
N THR A 173 -20.54 17.51 5.74
CA THR A 173 -21.38 17.79 4.57
C THR A 173 -20.91 19.06 3.87
N GLY A 174 -20.90 19.05 2.54
CA GLY A 174 -20.64 20.26 1.74
C GLY A 174 -20.33 19.98 0.28
N HIS A 175 -19.91 18.76 -0.06
CA HIS A 175 -19.94 18.30 -1.44
C HIS A 175 -21.37 18.22 -1.95
N ARG A 176 -21.60 18.76 -3.15
CA ARG A 176 -22.94 18.81 -3.78
C ARG A 176 -23.26 17.57 -4.60
N ASP A 177 -22.33 16.62 -4.64
CA ASP A 177 -22.41 15.41 -5.43
C ASP A 177 -21.45 14.34 -4.84
N ALA A 178 -21.48 13.12 -5.35
CA ALA A 178 -20.72 11.98 -4.85
C ALA A 178 -19.24 12.30 -4.59
N VAL A 179 -18.74 11.95 -3.40
CA VAL A 179 -17.32 12.04 -3.06
C VAL A 179 -16.62 10.80 -3.61
N TYR A 180 -15.56 10.98 -4.39
CA TYR A 180 -14.80 9.88 -5.00
C TYR A 180 -13.45 9.62 -4.34
N SER A 181 -12.91 10.60 -3.62
CA SER A 181 -11.60 10.46 -2.98
C SER A 181 -11.57 11.20 -1.67
N VAL A 182 -11.00 10.57 -0.64
CA VAL A 182 -10.66 11.18 0.62
C VAL A 182 -9.19 10.90 0.95
N ALA A 183 -8.54 11.85 1.60
CA ALA A 183 -7.21 11.69 2.17
C ALA A 183 -7.16 12.41 3.53
N ILE A 184 -6.36 11.87 4.45
CA ILE A 184 -6.13 12.47 5.76
C ILE A 184 -4.65 12.86 5.87
N SER A 185 -4.38 14.05 6.41
CA SER A 185 -3.02 14.47 6.70
C SER A 185 -2.39 13.57 7.77
N ALA A 186 -1.06 13.42 7.74
CA ALA A 186 -0.37 12.52 8.66
C ALA A 186 -0.53 12.92 10.14
N ASP A 187 -0.72 14.22 10.41
CA ASP A 187 -1.00 14.79 11.73
C ASP A 187 -2.49 14.75 12.12
N LYS A 188 -3.35 14.24 11.23
CA LYS A 188 -4.81 14.15 11.37
C LYS A 188 -5.53 15.49 11.52
N LYS A 189 -4.87 16.63 11.24
CA LYS A 189 -5.46 17.97 11.35
C LYS A 189 -6.34 18.35 10.16
N GLN A 190 -6.11 17.72 9.01
CA GLN A 190 -6.81 18.02 7.77
C GLN A 190 -7.31 16.77 7.09
N ILE A 191 -8.51 16.87 6.54
CA ILE A 191 -9.06 15.90 5.60
C ILE A 191 -9.23 16.62 4.27
N ALA A 192 -8.73 16.04 3.19
CA ALA A 192 -8.98 16.50 1.83
C ALA A 192 -9.99 15.57 1.16
N SER A 193 -10.97 16.12 0.46
CA SER A 193 -11.91 15.35 -0.34
C SER A 193 -12.12 15.94 -1.73
N GLY A 194 -12.40 15.07 -2.70
CA GLY A 194 -12.74 15.43 -4.06
C GLY A 194 -13.91 14.60 -4.57
N GLY A 195 -14.82 15.24 -5.33
CA GLY A 195 -16.07 14.63 -5.77
C GLY A 195 -16.48 14.99 -7.20
N TYR A 196 -17.61 14.44 -7.63
CA TYR A 196 -18.22 14.69 -8.94
C TYR A 196 -18.63 16.16 -9.15
N ASP A 197 -18.83 16.89 -8.05
CA ASP A 197 -19.11 18.33 -8.04
C ASP A 197 -17.91 19.19 -8.47
N LYS A 198 -16.78 18.56 -8.84
CA LYS A 198 -15.54 19.18 -9.34
C LYS A 198 -14.84 20.05 -8.29
N GLN A 199 -15.22 19.91 -7.02
CA GLN A 199 -14.59 20.62 -5.92
C GLN A 199 -13.53 19.76 -5.24
N ILE A 200 -12.49 20.43 -4.76
CA ILE A 200 -11.59 19.90 -3.74
C ILE A 200 -11.89 20.69 -2.48
N ILE A 201 -12.24 20.00 -1.40
CA ILE A 201 -12.55 20.64 -0.12
C ILE A 201 -11.55 20.15 0.93
N LEU A 202 -10.98 21.10 1.66
CA LEU A 202 -10.12 20.85 2.81
C LEU A 202 -10.94 21.10 4.09
N TRP A 203 -10.94 20.13 4.97
CA TRP A 203 -11.69 20.15 6.22
C TRP A 203 -10.73 20.16 7.40
N SER A 204 -10.95 21.10 8.33
CA SER A 204 -10.32 21.03 9.65
C SER A 204 -10.97 19.94 10.49
N THR A 205 -10.15 19.11 11.13
CA THR A 205 -10.62 18.15 12.14
C THR A 205 -10.67 18.78 13.53
N GLU A 206 -10.01 19.91 13.72
CA GLU A 206 -10.08 20.78 14.90
C GLU A 206 -11.24 21.78 14.75
N GLU A 207 -11.86 22.20 15.86
CA GLU A 207 -12.90 23.24 15.89
C GLU A 207 -12.33 24.65 15.65
#